data_AF-A0A355Q2V4-F1
#
_entry.id   AF-A0A355Q2V4-F1
#
_cell.length_a   1.000
_cell.length_b   1.000
_cell.length_c   1.000
_cell.angle_alpha   90.00
_cell.angle_beta   90.00
_cell.angle_gamma   90.00
#
_symmetry.space_group_name_H-M   'P 1'
#
loop_
_entity.id
_entity.type
_entity.pdbx_description
1 polymer ?
#
loop_
_entity_poly.entity_id
_entity_poly.type
_entity_poly.pdbx_seq_one_letter_code
_entity_poly.pdbx_strand_id
1 'polypeptide(L)'
;QFTNEGFRLVRCTIGEGAVPFDELFKEIGKHQNQLTAVLEPGALEARHVKLFKEDWWRGYPAKSATELAKCLLATQKNPLSDKEDYRTPWEKGEDSKLVDYELQMYRKSFANMKKLGM
;
A
#
# COMPACT_ATOMS: atom_id res chain seq x y z
N GLN A 1 2.16 -0.63 10.03
CA GLN A 1 2.77 -1.04 11.32
C GLN A 1 3.85 -0.02 11.71
N PHE A 2 3.84 0.46 12.96
CA PHE A 2 4.83 1.42 13.45
C PHE A 2 6.11 0.74 13.95
N THR A 3 7.20 1.49 13.97
CA THR A 3 8.55 1.08 14.41
C THR A 3 9.24 2.24 15.11
N ASN A 4 10.36 1.96 15.79
CA ASN A 4 11.17 3.02 16.41
C ASN A 4 11.85 3.96 15.40
N GLU A 5 11.82 3.65 14.11
CA GLU A 5 12.42 4.49 13.05
C GLU A 5 11.38 5.18 12.16
N GLY A 6 10.09 4.86 12.32
CA GLY A 6 9.00 5.31 11.44
C GLY A 6 7.93 4.23 11.27
N PHE A 7 7.54 3.89 10.04
CA PHE A 7 6.47 2.92 9.79
C PHE A 7 6.68 2.11 8.51
N ARG A 8 6.05 0.92 8.46
CA ARG A 8 6.04 0.04 7.29
C ARG A 8 4.75 0.21 6.49
N LEU A 9 4.91 0.41 5.19
CA LEU A 9 3.86 0.23 4.19
C LEU A 9 3.91 -1.23 3.74
N VAL A 10 2.91 -1.98 4.15
CA VAL A 10 2.86 -3.43 3.97
C VAL A 10 2.04 -3.78 2.75
N ARG A 11 2.35 -4.93 2.14
CA ARG A 11 1.61 -5.40 0.98
C ARG A 11 0.17 -5.76 1.40
N CYS A 12 -0.79 -5.40 0.57
CA CYS A 12 -2.20 -5.76 0.72
C CYS A 12 -2.81 -5.97 -0.67
N THR A 13 -4.00 -6.55 -0.72
CA THR A 13 -4.72 -6.68 -1.99
C THR A 13 -5.21 -5.31 -2.44
N ILE A 14 -5.25 -5.10 -3.76
CA ILE A 14 -5.68 -3.81 -4.33
C ILE A 14 -7.12 -3.56 -3.89
N GLY A 15 -7.40 -2.34 -3.43
CA GLY A 15 -8.69 -1.94 -2.84
C GLY A 15 -8.78 -2.09 -1.31
N GLU A 16 -7.86 -2.80 -0.65
CA GLU A 16 -7.83 -2.92 0.82
C GLU A 16 -6.82 -1.99 1.50
N GLY A 17 -5.98 -1.32 0.72
CA GLY A 17 -4.97 -0.40 1.24
C GLY A 17 -5.50 1.02 1.49
N ALA A 18 -4.55 1.96 1.60
CA ALA A 18 -4.87 3.36 1.85
C ALA A 18 -5.25 4.16 0.59
N VAL A 19 -5.12 3.59 -0.62
CA VAL A 19 -5.40 4.28 -1.88
C VAL A 19 -6.88 4.68 -1.97
N PRO A 20 -7.20 5.96 -2.22
CA PRO A 20 -8.59 6.43 -2.31
C PRO A 20 -9.14 6.23 -3.73
N PHE A 21 -9.40 4.97 -4.11
CA PHE A 21 -9.83 4.63 -5.49
C PHE A 21 -11.09 5.37 -5.94
N ASP A 22 -12.11 5.51 -5.09
CA ASP A 22 -13.35 6.20 -5.45
C ASP A 22 -13.11 7.67 -5.84
N GLU A 23 -12.24 8.37 -5.10
CA GLU A 23 -11.88 9.75 -5.37
C GLU A 23 -11.07 9.86 -6.66
N LEU A 24 -10.12 8.94 -6.87
CA LEU A 24 -9.31 8.88 -8.08
C LEU A 24 -10.18 8.63 -9.32
N PHE A 25 -11.08 7.64 -9.27
CA PHE A 25 -11.96 7.33 -10.41
C PHE A 25 -12.97 8.44 -10.68
N LYS A 26 -13.50 9.07 -9.63
CA LYS A 26 -14.35 10.25 -9.79
C LYS A 26 -13.62 11.39 -10.48
N GLU A 27 -12.36 11.63 -10.14
CA GLU A 27 -11.57 12.70 -10.76
C GLU A 27 -11.22 12.38 -12.22
N ILE A 28 -10.70 11.18 -12.48
CA ILE A 28 -10.32 10.78 -13.84
C ILE A 28 -11.55 10.71 -14.75
N GLY A 29 -12.69 10.26 -14.23
CA GLY A 29 -13.96 10.18 -14.94
C GLY A 29 -14.51 11.52 -15.44
N LYS A 30 -14.00 12.66 -14.94
CA LYS A 30 -14.33 13.99 -15.51
C LYS A 30 -13.69 14.22 -16.88
N HIS A 31 -12.63 13.48 -17.21
CA HIS A 31 -11.82 13.68 -18.41
C HIS A 31 -11.83 12.47 -19.35
N GLN A 32 -11.98 11.26 -18.80
CA GLN A 32 -12.01 10.03 -19.58
C GLN A 32 -12.93 9.00 -18.91
N ASN A 33 -13.93 8.54 -19.66
CA ASN A 33 -14.99 7.66 -19.18
C ASN A 33 -14.69 6.19 -19.49
N GLN A 34 -13.64 5.93 -20.28
CA GLN A 34 -13.16 4.60 -20.62
C GLN A 34 -11.65 4.50 -20.37
N LEU A 35 -11.28 3.75 -19.33
CA LEU A 35 -9.89 3.43 -19.03
C LEU A 35 -9.72 1.92 -19.10
N THR A 36 -8.61 1.49 -19.68
CA THR A 36 -8.17 0.11 -19.53
C THR A 36 -7.54 -0.03 -18.15
N ALA A 37 -8.15 -0.83 -17.27
CA ALA A 37 -7.57 -1.15 -15.98
C ALA A 37 -6.56 -2.31 -16.14
N VAL A 38 -5.35 -2.12 -15.62
CA VAL A 38 -4.31 -3.15 -15.58
C VAL A 38 -3.99 -3.45 -14.12
N LEU A 39 -3.87 -4.74 -13.78
CA LEU A 39 -3.64 -5.22 -12.42
C LEU A 39 -2.19 -5.70 -12.27
N GLU A 40 -1.35 -4.92 -11.60
CA GLU A 40 0.08 -5.22 -11.40
C GLU A 40 0.50 -5.15 -9.92
N PRO A 41 0.30 -6.23 -9.14
CA PRO A 41 0.86 -6.38 -7.80
C PRO A 41 2.40 -6.56 -7.83
N GLY A 42 3.15 -5.46 -7.90
CA GLY A 42 4.62 -5.51 -8.09
C GLY A 42 5.50 -5.52 -6.82
N ALA A 43 4.94 -5.30 -5.62
CA ALA A 43 5.75 -5.20 -4.40
C ALA A 43 5.99 -6.59 -3.78
N LEU A 44 7.25 -7.02 -3.67
CA LEU A 44 7.60 -8.30 -3.03
C LEU A 44 7.79 -8.18 -1.52
N GLU A 45 8.20 -7.01 -1.05
CA GLU A 45 8.55 -6.72 0.34
C GLU A 45 7.89 -5.45 0.85
N ALA A 46 7.76 -5.34 2.18
CA ALA A 46 7.25 -4.14 2.81
C ALA A 46 8.25 -2.98 2.66
N ARG A 47 7.74 -1.77 2.37
CA ARG A 47 8.56 -0.57 2.33
C ARG A 47 8.65 0.06 3.71
N HIS A 48 9.85 0.33 4.18
CA HIS A 48 10.07 1.00 5.46
C HIS A 48 10.31 2.49 5.25
N VAL A 49 9.36 3.32 5.67
CA VAL A 49 9.53 4.77 5.73
C VAL A 49 10.23 5.11 7.04
N LYS A 50 11.51 5.51 6.95
CA LYS A 50 12.36 5.84 8.10
C LYS A 50 12.16 7.29 8.56
N LEU A 51 10.90 7.63 8.85
CA LEU A 51 10.45 8.97 9.20
C LEU A 51 11.33 9.69 10.24
N PHE A 52 11.81 8.97 11.26
CA PHE A 52 12.56 9.54 12.39
C PHE A 52 14.07 9.60 12.16
N LYS A 53 14.56 9.19 10.99
CA LYS A 53 15.96 9.25 10.63
C LYS A 53 16.22 10.47 9.75
N GLU A 54 17.20 11.28 10.13
CA GLU A 54 17.55 12.50 9.40
C GLU A 54 18.02 12.21 7.96
N ASP A 55 18.81 11.15 7.78
CA ASP A 55 19.38 10.76 6.49
C ASP A 55 18.33 10.29 5.47
N TRP A 56 17.18 9.77 5.93
CA TRP A 56 16.03 9.43 5.08
C TRP A 56 15.52 10.61 4.25
N TRP A 57 15.64 11.82 4.79
CA TRP A 57 15.12 13.05 4.18
C TRP A 57 16.08 13.69 3.18
N ARG A 58 17.30 13.17 3.02
CA ARG A 58 18.27 13.72 2.06
C ARG A 58 17.70 13.66 0.64
N GLY A 59 17.67 14.82 -0.01
CA GLY A 59 17.13 14.98 -1.37
C GLY A 59 15.64 15.33 -1.43
N TYR A 60 14.92 15.35 -0.30
CA TYR A 60 13.54 15.82 -0.24
C TYR A 60 13.46 17.28 0.25
N PRO A 61 12.51 18.08 -0.26
CA PRO A 61 12.25 19.41 0.27
C PRO A 61 11.65 19.35 1.68
N ALA A 62 11.81 20.43 2.45
CA ALA A 62 11.19 20.56 3.77
C ALA A 62 9.66 20.41 3.68
N LYS A 63 9.08 19.80 4.72
CA LYS A 63 7.64 19.54 4.84
C LYS A 63 7.05 20.23 6.07
N SER A 64 5.85 20.77 5.91
CA SER A 64 5.11 21.36 7.02
C SER A 64 4.58 20.28 7.97
N ALA A 65 4.35 20.65 9.23
CA ALA A 65 3.70 19.77 10.21
C ALA A 65 2.30 19.33 9.74
N THR A 66 1.57 20.19 9.02
CA THR A 66 0.25 19.87 8.46
C THR A 66 0.31 18.81 7.37
N GLU A 67 1.30 18.86 6.48
CA GLU A 67 1.53 17.81 5.48
C GLU A 67 1.89 16.49 6.16
N LEU A 68 2.77 16.53 7.16
CA LEU A 68 3.15 15.34 7.93
C LEU A 68 1.94 14.72 8.63
N ALA A 69 1.09 15.53 9.27
CA ALA A 69 -0.12 15.04 9.93
C ALA A 69 -1.06 14.31 8.97
N LYS A 70 -1.27 14.85 7.75
CA LYS A 70 -2.07 14.18 6.71
C LYS A 70 -1.46 12.83 6.32
N CYS A 71 -0.14 12.78 6.15
CA CYS A 71 0.57 11.53 5.85
C CYS A 71 0.38 10.49 6.98
N LEU A 72 0.58 10.90 8.24
CA LEU A 72 0.42 10.01 9.39
C LEU A 72 -1.02 9.51 9.55
N LEU A 73 -2.03 10.34 9.28
CA LEU A 73 -3.43 9.89 9.28
C LEU A 73 -3.68 8.82 8.21
N ALA A 74 -3.08 8.95 7.02
CA ALA A 74 -3.21 7.93 5.97
C ALA A 74 -2.62 6.57 6.39
N THR A 75 -1.59 6.56 7.26
CA THR A 75 -1.02 5.31 7.81
C THR A 75 -1.95 4.60 8.79
N GLN A 76 -2.99 5.27 9.29
CA GLN A 76 -3.98 4.70 10.20
C GLN A 76 -5.09 3.94 9.47
N LYS A 77 -5.10 3.91 8.14
CA LYS A 77 -6.07 3.15 7.35
C LYS A 77 -5.64 1.68 7.30
N ASN A 78 -6.46 0.80 7.87
CA ASN A 78 -6.23 -0.64 7.96
C ASN A 78 -4.85 -1.02 8.55
N PRO A 79 -4.54 -0.55 9.77
CA PRO A 79 -3.24 -0.81 10.37
C PRO A 79 -3.17 -2.28 10.79
N LEU A 80 -2.07 -2.94 10.45
CA LEU A 80 -1.68 -4.17 11.14
C LEU A 80 -1.36 -3.84 12.59
N SER A 81 -1.78 -4.74 13.49
CA SER A 81 -1.36 -4.71 14.88
C SER A 81 0.14 -4.99 15.02
N ASP A 82 0.69 -4.67 16.17
CA ASP A 82 2.12 -4.88 16.46
C ASP A 82 2.49 -6.37 16.56
N LYS A 83 1.50 -7.26 16.71
CA LYS A 83 1.69 -8.71 16.79
C LYS A 83 1.53 -9.42 15.45
N GLU A 84 0.95 -8.75 14.47
CA GLU A 84 0.78 -9.31 13.13
C GLU A 84 2.10 -9.28 12.36
N ASP A 85 2.44 -10.42 11.77
CA ASP A 85 3.61 -10.55 10.93
C ASP A 85 3.31 -9.96 9.55
N TYR A 86 3.95 -8.83 9.24
CA TYR A 86 3.76 -8.13 7.98
C TYR A 86 4.43 -8.82 6.80
N ARG A 87 5.37 -9.74 7.06
CA ARG A 87 6.24 -10.31 6.03
C ARG A 87 5.45 -11.23 5.11
N THR A 88 5.64 -11.05 3.81
CA THR A 88 5.17 -11.99 2.78
C THR A 88 5.93 -13.32 2.87
N PRO A 89 5.44 -14.40 2.23
CA PRO A 89 6.22 -15.64 2.12
C PRO A 89 7.60 -15.43 1.47
N TRP A 90 7.73 -14.47 0.55
CA TRP A 90 9.01 -14.07 -0.04
C TRP A 90 9.98 -13.54 1.01
N GLU A 91 9.55 -12.59 1.84
CA GLU A 91 10.35 -12.04 2.94
C GLU A 91 10.72 -13.08 4.02
N LYS A 92 10.02 -14.23 4.03
CA LYS A 92 10.27 -15.35 4.94
C LYS A 92 11.10 -16.47 4.33
N GLY A 93 11.37 -16.44 3.02
CA GLY A 93 11.99 -17.56 2.29
C GLY A 93 11.09 -18.81 2.24
N GLU A 94 9.77 -18.65 2.29
CA GLU A 94 8.80 -19.74 2.26
C GLU A 94 8.36 -20.06 0.82
N ASP A 95 9.31 -20.53 -0.01
CA ASP A 95 9.11 -20.72 -1.45
C ASP A 95 7.91 -21.62 -1.80
N SER A 96 7.66 -22.65 -0.99
CA SER A 96 6.54 -23.57 -1.16
C SER A 96 5.16 -22.90 -1.04
N LYS A 97 5.08 -21.69 -0.47
CA LYS A 97 3.83 -20.93 -0.31
C LYS A 97 3.70 -19.75 -1.27
N LEU A 98 4.75 -19.43 -2.04
CA LEU A 98 4.79 -18.22 -2.89
C LEU A 98 3.67 -18.22 -3.93
N VAL A 99 3.54 -19.30 -4.71
CA VAL A 99 2.57 -19.38 -5.82
C VAL A 99 1.15 -19.20 -5.30
N ASP A 100 0.79 -19.91 -4.23
CA ASP A 100 -0.54 -19.83 -3.63
C ASP A 100 -0.83 -18.44 -3.07
N TYR A 101 0.14 -17.84 -2.37
CA TYR A 101 0.03 -16.48 -1.85
C TYR A 101 -0.18 -15.46 -2.97
N GLU A 102 0.64 -15.49 -4.02
CA GLU A 102 0.54 -14.56 -5.14
C GLU A 102 -0.80 -14.71 -5.88
N LEU A 103 -1.23 -15.95 -6.17
CA LEU A 103 -2.52 -16.18 -6.83
C LEU A 103 -3.70 -15.71 -5.97
N GLN A 104 -3.64 -15.87 -4.65
CA GLN A 104 -4.66 -15.33 -3.74
C GLN A 104 -4.69 -13.80 -3.79
N MET A 105 -3.51 -13.16 -3.75
CA MET A 105 -3.39 -11.70 -3.86
C MET A 105 -4.00 -11.18 -5.17
N TYR A 106 -3.70 -11.82 -6.29
CA TYR A 106 -4.29 -11.47 -7.60
C TYR A 106 -5.81 -11.64 -7.62
N ARG A 107 -6.32 -12.81 -7.22
CA ARG A 107 -7.77 -13.11 -7.28
C ARG A 107 -8.58 -12.16 -6.41
N LYS A 108 -8.11 -11.89 -5.19
CA LYS A 108 -8.80 -10.98 -4.26
C LYS A 108 -8.70 -9.53 -4.72
N SER A 109 -7.54 -9.11 -5.24
CA SER A 109 -7.38 -7.79 -5.88
C SER A 109 -8.37 -7.62 -7.03
N PHE A 110 -8.48 -8.60 -7.93
CA PHE A 110 -9.47 -8.58 -9.02
C PHE A 110 -10.91 -8.47 -8.51
N ALA A 111 -11.27 -9.24 -7.48
CA ALA A 111 -12.60 -9.17 -6.88
C ALA A 111 -12.90 -7.78 -6.27
N ASN A 112 -11.91 -7.13 -5.66
CA ASN A 112 -12.06 -5.79 -5.13
C ASN A 112 -12.19 -4.75 -6.24
N MET A 113 -11.40 -4.86 -7.31
CA MET A 113 -11.51 -3.98 -8.48
C MET A 113 -12.90 -4.04 -9.12
N LYS A 114 -13.49 -5.24 -9.22
CA LYS A 114 -14.89 -5.39 -9.67
C LYS A 114 -15.90 -4.65 -8.80
N LYS A 115 -15.73 -4.67 -7.47
CA LYS A 115 -16.60 -3.93 -6.55
C LYS A 115 -16.46 -2.41 -6.72
N LEU A 116 -15.30 -1.94 -7.17
CA LEU A 116 -15.02 -0.53 -7.47
C LEU A 116 -15.51 -0.10 -8.87
N GLY A 117 -16.20 -0.98 -9.61
CA GLY A 117 -16.81 -0.66 -10.90
C GLY A 117 -15.90 -0.84 -12.12
N MET A 118 -14.79 -1.58 -12.00
CA MET A 118 -13.95 -2.02 -13.12
C MET A 118 -14.28 -3.43 -13.62
#